data_AF-A0A258FCA3-F1
#
_entry.id   AF-A0A258FCA3-F1
#
_cell.length_a   1.000
_cell.length_b   1.000
_cell.length_c   1.000
_cell.angle_alpha   90.00
_cell.angle_beta   90.00
_cell.angle_gamma   90.00
#
_symmetry.space_group_name_H-M   'P 1'
#
loop_
_entity.id
_entity.type
_entity.pdbx_description
1 polymer ?
#
loop_
_entity_poly.entity_id
_entity_poly.type
_entity_poly.pdbx_seq_one_letter_code
_entity_poly.pdbx_strand_id
1 'polypeptide(L)' 'MSRELLLLVDALAREKNVDKDIVFGALELALASATKKRFDEEVDVRVSIDRDTGDYDTFRRWEVVTEEDFYDPAYQMVL' A
#
# COMPACT_ATOMS: atom_id res chain seq x y z
N MET A 1 -7.40 16.24 0.24
CA MET A 1 -6.15 17.01 0.25
C MET A 1 -5.51 16.99 1.63
N SER A 2 -4.53 16.11 1.80
CA SER A 2 -3.69 16.01 3.00
C SER A 2 -2.29 16.57 2.73
N ARG A 3 -2.12 17.90 2.87
CA ARG A 3 -0.81 18.55 2.67
C ARG A 3 0.23 18.21 3.74
N GLU A 4 -0.19 17.72 4.90
CA GLU A 4 0.71 17.33 5.99
C GLU A 4 1.57 16.11 5.61
N LEU A 5 1.00 15.15 4.86
CA LEU A 5 1.73 13.96 4.44
C LEU A 5 2.87 14.30 3.47
N LEU A 6 2.62 15.19 2.51
CA LEU A 6 3.64 15.65 1.56
C LEU A 6 4.79 16.39 2.27
N LEU A 7 4.48 17.22 3.27
CA LEU A 7 5.50 17.90 4.08
C LEU A 7 6.36 16.92 4.89
N LEU A 8 5.74 15.87 5.44
CA LEU A 8 6.44 14.82 6.16
C LEU A 8 7.39 14.05 5.24
N VAL A 9 6.90 13.69 4.04
CA VAL A 9 7.71 13.00 3.02
C VAL A 9 8.91 13.84 2.62
N ASP A 10 8.71 15.13 2.37
CA ASP A 10 9.79 16.04 1.99
C ASP A 10 10.84 16.20 3.09
N ALA A 11 10.39 16.29 4.35
CA ALA A 11 11.29 16.34 5.49
C ALA A 11 12.11 15.05 5.63
N LEU A 12 11.47 13.88 5.54
CA LEU A 12 12.12 12.57 5.64
C LEU A 12 13.11 12.31 4.51
N ALA A 13 12.72 12.62 3.26
CA ALA A 13 13.58 12.48 2.09
C ALA A 13 14.85 13.31 2.25
N ARG A 14 14.71 14.56 2.74
CA ARG A 14 15.85 15.44 2.99
C ARG A 14 16.72 14.99 4.17
N GLU A 15 16.11 14.52 5.25
CA GLU A 15 16.84 14.07 6.45
C GLU A 15 17.68 12.82 6.16
N LYS A 16 17.11 11.85 5.44
CA LYS A 16 17.80 10.60 5.10
C LYS A 16 18.58 10.68 3.79
N ASN A 17 18.50 11.80 3.07
CA ASN A 17 19.10 12.01 1.75
C ASN A 17 18.74 10.88 0.77
N VAL A 18 17.44 10.57 0.68
CA VAL A 18 16.86 9.53 -0.19
C VAL A 18 15.84 10.15 -1.13
N ASP A 19 15.56 9.45 -2.22
CA ASP A 19 14.50 9.86 -3.13
C ASP A 19 13.12 9.82 -2.43
N LYS A 20 12.24 10.78 -2.75
CA LYS A 20 10.87 10.82 -2.24
C LYS A 20 10.13 9.53 -2.58
N ASP A 21 10.45 8.92 -3.72
CA ASP A 21 9.88 7.65 -4.17
C ASP A 21 10.09 6.52 -3.18
N ILE A 22 11.27 6.48 -2.56
CA ILE A 22 11.60 5.49 -1.53
C ILE A 22 10.77 5.74 -0.27
N VAL A 23 10.59 7.01 0.10
CA VAL A 23 9.79 7.40 1.27
C VAL A 23 8.31 7.08 1.06
N PHE A 24 7.76 7.40 -0.11
CA PHE A 24 6.38 7.04 -0.47
C PHE A 24 6.18 5.52 -0.43
N GLY A 25 7.08 4.74 -1.04
CA GLY A 25 7.00 3.28 -0.99
C GLY A 25 7.07 2.72 0.43
N ALA A 26 7.93 3.29 1.28
CA ALA A 26 8.01 2.89 2.69
C ALA A 26 6.72 3.22 3.47
N LEU A 27 6.11 4.38 3.21
CA LEU A 27 4.84 4.77 3.83
C LEU A 27 3.68 3.90 3.34
N GLU A 28 3.61 3.61 2.05
CA GLU A 28 2.62 2.70 1.47
C GLU A 28 2.71 1.31 2.11
N LEU A 29 3.92 0.76 2.25
CA LEU A 29 4.15 -0.52 2.92
C LEU A 29 3.77 -0.48 4.40
N ALA A 30 4.09 0.61 5.10
CA ALA A 30 3.73 0.78 6.50
C ALA A 30 2.21 0.85 6.69
N LEU A 31 1.50 1.63 5.85
CA LEU A 31 0.05 1.74 5.87
C LEU A 31 -0.63 0.43 5.46
N ALA A 32 -0.11 -0.28 4.46
CA ALA A 32 -0.57 -1.60 4.06
C ALA A 32 -0.42 -2.60 5.21
N SER A 33 0.73 -2.65 5.88
CA SER A 33 0.98 -3.51 7.04
C SER A 33 0.07 -3.18 8.22
N ALA A 34 -0.12 -1.89 8.53
CA ALA A 34 -1.03 -1.44 9.57
C ALA A 34 -2.49 -1.80 9.26
N THR A 35 -2.88 -1.71 7.98
CA THR A 35 -4.22 -2.09 7.52
C THR A 35 -4.41 -3.60 7.57
N LYS A 36 -3.44 -4.40 7.12
CA LYS A 36 -3.45 -5.87 7.20
C LYS A 36 -3.71 -6.33 8.63
N LYS A 37 -3.07 -5.70 9.64
CA LYS A 37 -3.30 -6.01 11.07
C LYS A 37 -4.72 -5.76 11.58
N ARG A 38 -5.55 -4.98 10.87
CA ARG A 38 -6.95 -4.74 11.25
C ARG A 38 -7.89 -5.84 10.77
N PHE A 39 -7.42 -6.71 9.88
CA PHE A 39 -8.16 -7.86 9.42
C PHE A 39 -7.67 -9.09 10.18
N ASP A 40 -8.60 -9.95 10.62
CA ASP A 40 -8.27 -11.21 11.29
C ASP A 40 -7.72 -12.26 10.32
N GLU A 41 -8.00 -12.10 9.04
CA GLU A 41 -7.48 -12.93 7.95
C GLU A 41 -6.20 -12.33 7.40
N GLU A 42 -5.27 -13.15 6.90
CA GLU A 42 -4.26 -12.55 6.04
C GLU A 42 -4.99 -11.94 4.83
N VAL A 43 -4.63 -10.73 4.46
CA VAL A 43 -5.16 -10.09 3.25
C VAL A 43 -4.01 -9.39 2.59
N ASP A 44 -3.94 -9.48 1.25
CA ASP A 44 -3.02 -8.64 0.51
C ASP A 44 -3.63 -7.24 0.36
N VAL A 45 -2.90 -6.25 0.83
CA VAL A 45 -3.33 -4.86 0.87
C VAL A 45 -2.27 -4.01 0.18
N ARG A 46 -2.69 -3.22 -0.79
CA ARG A 46 -1.87 -2.17 -1.38
C ARG A 46 -2.47 -0.82 -1.05
N VAL A 47 -1.62 0.05 -0.54
CA VAL A 47 -1.91 1.47 -0.42
C VAL A 47 -1.24 2.20 -1.57
N SER A 48 -1.93 3.17 -2.16
CA SER A 48 -1.39 4.05 -3.19
C SER A 48 -1.54 5.49 -2.72
N ILE A 49 -0.44 6.23 -2.66
CA ILE A 49 -0.43 7.63 -2.27
C ILE A 49 -0.33 8.51 -3.51
N ASP A 50 -1.24 9.46 -3.65
CA ASP A 50 -1.16 10.52 -4.65
C ASP A 50 -0.13 11.57 -4.20
N ARG A 51 0.87 11.79 -5.06
CA ARG A 51 2.03 12.62 -4.78
C ARG A 51 1.76 14.12 -4.91
N ASP A 52 0.69 14.48 -5.61
CA ASP A 52 0.30 15.86 -5.85
C ASP A 52 -0.71 16.33 -4.79
N THR A 53 -1.63 15.46 -4.38
CA THR A 53 -2.70 15.79 -3.43
C THR A 53 -2.42 15.35 -2.00
N GLY A 54 -1.53 14.37 -1.82
CA GLY A 54 -1.25 13.71 -0.53
C GLY A 54 -2.37 12.80 -0.04
N ASP A 55 -3.43 12.62 -0.83
CA ASP A 55 -4.49 11.67 -0.54
C ASP A 55 -4.01 10.25 -0.83
N TYR A 56 -4.56 9.25 -0.13
CA TYR A 56 -4.18 7.86 -0.32
C TYR A 56 -5.41 6.96 -0.35
N ASP A 57 -5.33 5.96 -1.21
CA ASP A 57 -6.35 4.94 -1.36
C ASP A 57 -5.79 3.58 -0.95
N THR A 58 -6.64 2.77 -0.32
CA THR A 58 -6.29 1.43 0.15
C THR A 58 -7.12 0.40 -0.60
N PHE A 59 -6.45 -0.57 -1.19
CA PHE A 59 -7.05 -1.62 -1.99
C PHE A 59 -6.72 -2.99 -1.42
N ARG A 60 -7.74 -3.85 -1.31
CA ARG A 60 -7.53 -5.29 -1.14
C ARG A 60 -7.23 -5.91 -2.50
N ARG A 61 -6.31 -6.88 -2.52
CA ARG A 61 -5.89 -7.60 -3.71
C ARG A 61 -6.15 -9.08 -3.58
N TRP A 62 -6.41 -9.68 -4.73
CA TRP A 62 -6.44 -11.11 -4.91
C TRP A 62 -5.40 -11.47 -5.96
N GLU A 63 -4.73 -12.59 -5.74
CA GLU A 63 -3.87 -13.23 -6.72
C GLU A 63 -4.75 -13.84 -7.82
N VAL A 64 -4.49 -13.45 -9.06
CA VAL A 64 -5.20 -14.03 -10.20
C VAL A 64 -4.56 -15.37 -10.54
N VAL A 65 -5.34 -16.44 -10.48
CA VAL A 65 -4.90 -17.81 -10.76
C VAL A 65 -5.78 -18.47 -11.82
N THR A 66 -5.29 -19.56 -12.40
CA THR A 66 -6.09 -20.40 -13.31
C THR A 66 -7.09 -21.24 -12.50
N GLU A 67 -8.12 -21.80 -13.15
CA GLU A 67 -9.04 -22.73 -12.48
C GLU A 67 -8.31 -23.93 -11.86
N GLU A 68 -7.22 -24.38 -12.49
CA GLU A 68 -6.40 -25.50 -12.02
C GLU A 68 -5.58 -25.15 -10.77
N ASP A 69 -5.28 -23.87 -10.57
CA ASP A 69 -4.48 -23.35 -9.46
C ASP A 69 -5.30 -22.61 -8.40
N PHE A 70 -6.64 -22.74 -8.44
CA PHE A 70 -7.54 -22.10 -7.51
C PHE A 70 -7.70 -22.93 -6.23
N TYR A 71 -6.95 -22.57 -5.19
CA TYR A 71 -6.91 -23.27 -3.92
C TYR A 71 -7.53 -22.48 -2.76
N ASP A 72 -7.48 -21.14 -2.82
CA ASP A 72 -7.96 -20.30 -1.71
C ASP A 72 -8.83 -19.11 -2.18
N PRO A 73 -10.16 -19.16 -2.01
CA PRO A 73 -11.06 -18.08 -2.40
C PRO A 73 -10.88 -16.79 -1.60
N ALA A 74 -10.20 -16.81 -0.45
CA ALA A 74 -9.95 -15.61 0.35
C ALA A 74 -8.81 -14.74 -0.24
N TYR A 75 -7.92 -15.34 -1.03
CA TYR A 75 -6.73 -14.68 -1.59
C TYR A 75 -6.65 -14.75 -3.10
N GLN A 76 -7.40 -15.64 -3.74
CA GLN A 76 -7.29 -15.90 -5.16
C GLN A 76 -8.58 -15.57 -5.89
N MET A 77 -8.45 -15.23 -7.16
CA MET A 77 -9.58 -15.11 -8.10
C MET A 77 -9.22 -15.72 -9.44
N VAL A 78 -10.21 -16.29 -10.12
CA VAL A 78 -10.06 -16.81 -11.49
C VAL A 78 -10.37 -15.70 -12.48
N LEU A 79 -9.64 -15.67 -13.61
CA LEU A 79 -9.84 -14.73 -14.71
C LEU A 79 -10.93 -15.19 -15.69
#